data_AF-A0A835UQQ9-F1
#
_entry.id   AF-A0A835UQQ9-F1
#
_cell.length_a   1.000
_cell.length_b   1.000
_cell.length_c   1.000
_cell.angle_alpha   90.00
_cell.angle_beta   90.00
_cell.angle_gamma   90.00
#
_symmetry.space_group_name_H-M   'P 1'
#
loop_
_entity.id
_entity.type
_entity.pdbx_description
1 polymer ?
#
loop_
_entity_poly.entity_id
_entity_poly.type
_entity_poly.pdbx_seq_one_letter_code
_entity_poly.pdbx_strand_id
1 'polypeptide(L)'
;MPTNILLDANLEAKLSDFGLSKLIDIGASHVSSEVRGTFGYVDPEYRRNHHVNAAGDIYSFGMVLLQLISGKRVLGLDVTMPASR
;
A
#
# COMPACT_ATOMS: atom_id res chain seq x y z
N MET A 1 2.83 0.62 -1.77
CA MET A 1 2.76 0.80 -3.25
C MET A 1 4.18 0.78 -3.83
N PRO A 2 4.38 0.60 -5.16
CA PRO A 2 5.72 0.39 -5.72
C PRO A 2 6.72 1.52 -5.43
N THR A 3 6.27 2.77 -5.31
CA THR A 3 7.15 3.91 -4.98
C THR A 3 7.79 3.83 -3.60
N ASN A 4 7.23 3.00 -2.70
CA ASN A 4 7.79 2.79 -1.36
C ASN A 4 8.78 1.61 -1.36
N ILE A 5 8.98 0.94 -2.50
CA ILE A 5 9.99 -0.10 -2.69
C ILE A 5 11.10 0.51 -3.56
N LEU A 6 12.19 0.88 -2.91
CA LEU A 6 13.36 1.46 -3.57
C LEU A 6 14.29 0.35 -4.05
N LEU A 7 15.12 0.67 -5.03
CA LEU A 7 16.19 -0.21 -5.50
C LEU A 7 17.53 0.43 -5.13
N ASP A 8 18.45 -0.38 -4.60
CA ASP A 8 19.82 0.07 -4.40
C ASP A 8 20.69 -0.14 -5.65
N ALA A 9 22.00 0.12 -5.53
CA ALA A 9 22.94 0.02 -6.64
C ALA A 9 23.03 -1.41 -7.25
N ASN A 10 22.64 -2.44 -6.49
CA ASN A 10 22.65 -3.84 -6.92
C ASN A 10 21.27 -4.31 -7.41
N LEU A 11 20.32 -3.40 -7.54
CA LEU A 11 18.91 -3.69 -7.85
C LEU A 11 18.20 -4.52 -6.77
N GLU A 12 18.69 -4.48 -5.52
CA GLU A 12 18.01 -5.12 -4.40
C GLU A 12 16.86 -4.24 -3.91
N ALA A 13 15.69 -4.85 -3.73
CA ALA A 13 14.50 -4.17 -3.26
C ALA A 13 14.59 -3.84 -1.76
N LYS A 14 14.36 -2.58 -1.40
CA LYS A 14 14.35 -2.08 -0.02
C LYS A 14 13.07 -1.32 0.26
N LEU A 15 12.39 -1.68 1.34
CA LEU A 15 11.20 -0.98 1.77
C LEU A 15 11.57 0.38 2.39
N SER A 16 10.76 1.39 2.10
CA SER A 16 10.89 2.76 2.59
C SER A 16 9.52 3.27 3.07
N ASP A 17 9.51 4.48 3.64
CA ASP A 17 8.31 5.17 4.10
C ASP A 17 7.49 4.39 5.14
N PHE A 18 8.02 4.40 6.38
CA PHE A 18 7.39 3.80 7.55
C PHE A 18 6.45 4.78 8.29
N GLY A 19 6.06 5.90 7.66
CA GLY A 19 5.28 6.96 8.29
C GLY A 19 3.86 6.55 8.72
N LEU A 20 3.35 5.46 8.13
CA LEU A 20 2.04 4.87 8.47
C LEU A 20 2.16 3.55 9.23
N SER A 21 3.37 3.07 9.52
CA SER A 21 3.59 1.80 10.20
C SER A 21 2.98 1.81 11.61
N LYS A 22 2.44 0.66 12.02
CA LYS A 22 1.82 0.47 13.34
C LYS A 22 2.52 -0.68 14.05
N LEU A 23 2.81 -0.47 15.34
CA LEU A 23 3.24 -1.55 16.23
C LEU A 23 1.99 -2.30 16.70
N ILE A 24 1.99 -3.62 16.53
CA ILE A 24 0.94 -4.51 17.02
C ILE A 24 1.52 -5.28 18.21
N ASP A 25 0.84 -5.20 19.35
CA ASP A 25 1.26 -5.91 20.55
C ASP A 25 1.23 -7.43 20.36
N ILE A 26 2.08 -8.12 21.11
CA ILE A 26 2.16 -9.59 21.06
C ILE A 26 0.81 -10.17 21.48
N GLY A 27 0.21 -10.97 20.59
CA GLY A 27 -1.10 -11.59 20.80
C GLY A 27 -2.30 -10.75 20.37
N ALA A 28 -2.10 -9.48 19.98
CA ALA A 28 -3.15 -8.69 19.36
C ALA A 28 -3.30 -9.08 17.87
N SER A 29 -4.54 -9.18 17.40
CA SER A 29 -4.82 -9.48 15.99
C SER A 29 -4.78 -8.25 15.08
N HIS A 30 -4.93 -7.05 15.66
CA HIS A 30 -4.99 -5.79 14.94
C HIS A 30 -4.74 -4.60 15.87
N VAL A 31 -4.58 -3.43 15.28
CA VAL A 31 -4.61 -2.12 15.94
C VAL A 31 -5.65 -1.24 15.25
N SER A 32 -6.46 -0.52 16.04
CA SER A 32 -7.41 0.44 15.49
C SER A 32 -6.70 1.70 14.99
N SER A 33 -7.01 2.14 13.77
CA SER A 33 -6.45 3.37 13.18
C SER A 33 -7.43 3.97 12.17
N GLU A 34 -7.37 5.29 12.00
CA GLU A 34 -8.00 5.94 10.85
C GLU A 34 -7.42 5.40 9.55
N VAL A 35 -8.28 5.22 8.53
CA VAL A 35 -7.88 4.69 7.23
C VAL A 35 -6.93 5.66 6.56
N ARG A 36 -5.67 5.22 6.42
CA ARG A 36 -4.60 5.95 5.74
C ARG A 36 -3.87 4.99 4.80
N GLY A 37 -3.44 5.49 3.65
CA GLY A 37 -2.70 4.73 2.64
C GLY A 37 -3.06 5.17 1.22
N THR A 38 -2.39 4.58 0.24
CA THR A 38 -2.64 4.91 -1.17
C THR A 38 -3.85 4.18 -1.70
N PHE A 39 -4.79 4.94 -2.27
CA PHE A 39 -5.96 4.38 -2.96
C PHE A 39 -5.53 3.33 -4.01
N GLY A 40 -6.27 2.22 -4.09
CA GLY A 40 -5.92 1.06 -4.92
C GLY A 40 -5.01 0.03 -4.24
N TYR A 41 -4.28 0.39 -3.18
CA TYR A 41 -3.46 -0.56 -2.40
C TYR A 41 -4.02 -0.83 -1.00
N VAL A 42 -4.87 0.06 -0.47
CA VAL A 42 -5.49 -0.11 0.84
C VAL A 42 -6.38 -1.35 0.87
N ASP A 43 -6.16 -2.20 1.88
CA ASP A 43 -6.98 -3.36 2.16
C ASP A 43 -8.47 -2.97 2.35
N PRO A 44 -9.40 -3.59 1.61
CA PRO A 44 -10.83 -3.33 1.74
C PRO A 44 -11.38 -3.66 3.13
N GLU A 45 -10.80 -4.63 3.85
CA GLU A 45 -11.22 -4.93 5.22
C GLU A 45 -10.80 -3.82 6.18
N TYR A 46 -9.52 -3.42 6.16
CA TYR A 46 -9.06 -2.26 6.91
C TYR A 46 -9.91 -1.01 6.64
N ARG A 47 -10.27 -0.74 5.38
CA ARG A 47 -11.16 0.38 5.02
C ARG A 47 -12.55 0.30 5.66
N ARG A 48 -13.04 -0.92 5.91
CA ARG A 48 -14.37 -1.18 6.46
C ARG A 48 -14.40 -1.20 7.98
N ASN A 49 -13.39 -1.81 8.61
CA ASN A 49 -13.38 -2.08 10.04
C ASN A 49 -12.39 -1.20 10.82
N HIS A 50 -11.56 -0.39 10.15
CA HIS A 50 -10.52 0.44 10.78
C HIS A 50 -9.46 -0.36 11.54
N HIS A 51 -9.31 -1.64 11.24
CA HIS A 51 -8.34 -2.54 11.87
C HIS A 51 -7.12 -2.74 10.97
N VAL A 52 -5.98 -2.21 11.42
CA VAL A 52 -4.67 -2.47 10.80
C VAL A 52 -4.14 -3.81 11.30
N ASN A 53 -3.76 -4.69 10.39
CA ASN A 53 -3.13 -5.97 10.69
C ASN A 53 -2.14 -6.35 9.58
N ALA A 54 -1.39 -7.44 9.80
CA ALA A 54 -0.43 -7.93 8.81
C ALA A 54 -1.06 -8.43 7.50
N ALA A 55 -2.34 -8.84 7.50
CA ALA A 55 -3.03 -9.26 6.28
C ALA A 55 -3.25 -8.08 5.32
N GLY A 56 -3.41 -6.87 5.84
CA GLY A 56 -3.49 -5.65 5.02
C GLY A 56 -2.21 -5.37 4.23
N ASP A 57 -1.04 -5.65 4.80
CA ASP A 57 0.25 -5.54 4.10
C ASP A 57 0.38 -6.61 3.00
N ILE A 58 -0.10 -7.83 3.25
CA ILE A 58 -0.13 -8.92 2.27
C ILE A 58 -1.01 -8.53 1.07
N TYR A 59 -2.20 -7.97 1.32
CA TYR A 59 -3.08 -7.47 0.26
C TYR A 59 -2.38 -6.38 -0.58
N SER A 60 -1.78 -5.40 0.10
CA SER A 60 -1.08 -4.28 -0.55
C SER A 60 0.09 -4.77 -1.42
N PHE A 61 0.83 -5.77 -0.95
CA PHE A 61 1.90 -6.40 -1.70
C PHE A 61 1.39 -7.18 -2.91
N GLY A 62 0.24 -7.87 -2.79
CA GLY A 62 -0.42 -8.52 -3.92
C GLY A 62 -0.74 -7.52 -5.05
N MET A 63 -1.21 -6.31 -4.72
CA MET A 63 -1.45 -5.25 -5.71
C MET A 63 -0.16 -4.75 -6.38
N VAL A 64 0.95 -4.71 -5.65
CA VAL A 64 2.27 -4.40 -6.23
C VAL A 64 2.66 -5.47 -7.25
N LEU A 65 2.53 -6.74 -6.91
CA LEU A 65 2.86 -7.84 -7.83
C LEU A 65 1.98 -7.83 -9.08
N LEU A 66 0.67 -7.61 -8.92
CA LEU A 66 -0.26 -7.50 -10.04
C LEU A 66 0.12 -6.35 -10.98
N GLN A 67 0.50 -5.20 -10.44
CA GLN A 67 0.98 -4.07 -11.24
C GLN A 67 2.28 -4.40 -11.99
N LEU A 68 3.23 -5.05 -11.33
CA LEU A 68 4.52 -5.42 -11.94
C LEU A 68 4.32 -6.41 -13.09
N ILE A 69 3.52 -7.46 -12.88
CA ILE A 69 3.28 -8.52 -13.87
C ILE A 69 2.43 -7.99 -15.04
N SER A 70 1.43 -7.15 -14.76
CA SER A 70 0.56 -6.61 -15.81
C SER A 70 1.17 -5.43 -16.57
N GLY A 71 2.15 -4.73 -15.99
CA GLY A 71 2.65 -3.45 -16.49
C GLY A 71 1.62 -2.32 -16.46
N LYS A 72 0.45 -2.51 -15.83
CA LYS A 72 -0.66 -1.55 -15.80
C LYS A 72 -0.76 -0.86 -14.45
N ARG A 73 -1.14 0.41 -14.44
CA ARG A 73 -1.46 1.12 -13.18
C ARG A 73 -2.68 0.48 -12.51
N VAL A 74 -2.65 0.38 -11.19
CA VAL A 74 -3.76 -0.18 -10.37
C VAL A 74 -5.04 0.62 -10.55
N LEU A 75 -4.92 1.93 -10.68
CA LEU A 75 -6.01 2.83 -11.02
C LEU A 75 -5.75 3.39 -12.42
N GLY A 76 -6.68 3.23 -13.33
CA GLY A 76 -6.65 3.83 -14.67
C GLY A 76 -6.87 5.35 -14.67
N LEU A 77 -6.56 6.03 -13.56
CA LEU A 77 -6.65 7.48 -13.46
C LEU A 77 -5.40 8.08 -14.11
N ASP A 78 -5.59 8.68 -15.28
CA ASP A 78 -4.60 9.59 -15.86
C ASP A 78 -4.49 10.82 -14.95
N VAL A 79 -3.39 10.89 -14.20
CA VAL A 79 -3.05 12.07 -13.36
C VAL A 79 -2.66 13.27 -14.23
N THR A 80 -2.74 13.15 -15.56
CA THR A 80 -2.39 14.18 -16.55
C THR A 80 -3.58 14.94 -17.13
N MET A 81 -4.82 14.77 -16.67
CA MET A 81 -5.86 15.75 -17.02
C MET A 81 -5.56 17.05 -16.28
N PRO A 82 -5.14 18.14 -16.96
CA PRO A 82 -5.08 19.43 -16.32
C PRO A 82 -6.51 19.80 -15.95
N ALA A 83 -6.71 20.33 -14.75
CA ALA A 83 -7.98 20.89 -14.33
C ALA A 83 -8.45 21.86 -15.44
N SER A 84 -9.48 21.45 -16.19
CA SER A 84 -10.15 22.32 -17.14
C SER A 84 -10.84 23.41 -16.33
N ARG A 85 -10.58 24.65 -16.74
CA ARG A 85 -11.05 25.92 -16.21
C ARG A 85 -12.50 25.94 -15.73
#